data_AF-A0A6J7HXH5-F1
#
_entry.id   AF-A0A6J7HXH5-F1
#
_cell.length_a   1.000
_cell.length_b   1.000
_cell.length_c   1.000
_cell.angle_alpha   90.00
_cell.angle_beta   90.00
_cell.angle_gamma   90.00
#
_symmetry.space_group_name_H-M   'P 1'
#
loop_
_entity.id
_entity.type
_entity.pdbx_description
1 polymer ?
#
loop_
_entity_poly.entity_id
_entity_poly.type
_entity_poly.pdbx_seq_one_letter_code
_entity_poly.pdbx_strand_id
1 'polypeptide(L)'
;MKLSRPAAYAAVTLAAGLTLTACSSDDASTAVSDATSSAASVATSASEIATGPESEEASTSTPSAGAGTVVPGPDGPLVDVDPAITAKYVGRGGPASSLGDATGPQIPVGDGFSVPFEGGTIFTSPETGAYVVQGEILRVYTEQGGPTGTFGFPTNDETPILRGWSSTFTGGTITWTNESGEFAETLQPN
;
A
#
# COMPACT_ATOMS: atom_id res chain seq x y z
N MET A 1 -30.94 20.14 -26.30
CA MET A 1 -29.77 20.85 -26.88
C MET A 1 -28.55 20.54 -26.03
N LYS A 2 -27.65 19.67 -26.51
CA LYS A 2 -26.42 19.26 -25.81
C LYS A 2 -25.35 20.33 -26.08
N LEU A 3 -24.91 21.07 -25.05
CA LEU A 3 -23.79 22.00 -25.15
C LEU A 3 -22.48 21.19 -25.06
N SER A 4 -21.86 20.96 -26.22
CA SER A 4 -20.49 20.47 -26.33
C SER A 4 -19.52 21.64 -26.07
N ARG A 5 -18.66 21.52 -25.05
CA ARG A 5 -17.60 22.50 -24.76
C ARG A 5 -16.30 22.04 -25.44
N PRO A 6 -15.69 22.81 -26.36
CA PRO A 6 -14.40 22.45 -26.93
C PRO A 6 -13.27 22.89 -25.99
N ALA A 7 -12.55 21.92 -25.40
CA ALA A 7 -11.29 22.18 -24.72
C ALA A 7 -10.15 22.14 -25.73
N ALA A 8 -9.64 23.32 -26.10
CA ALA A 8 -8.42 23.48 -26.87
C ALA A 8 -7.21 23.13 -25.98
N TYR A 9 -6.53 22.02 -26.28
CA TYR A 9 -5.23 21.74 -25.67
C TYR A 9 -4.13 22.41 -26.51
N ALA A 10 -3.48 23.41 -25.90
CA ALA A 10 -2.27 24.01 -26.42
C ALA A 10 -1.09 23.05 -26.22
N ALA A 11 -0.47 22.61 -27.31
CA ALA A 11 0.75 21.83 -27.29
C ALA A 11 1.93 22.70 -26.83
N VAL A 12 2.57 22.33 -25.73
CA VAL A 12 3.88 22.88 -25.32
C VAL A 12 4.93 21.82 -25.63
N THR A 13 5.60 22.00 -26.77
CA THR A 13 6.84 21.31 -27.12
C THR A 13 8.01 22.16 -26.65
N LEU A 14 8.87 21.60 -25.79
CA LEU A 14 10.18 22.17 -25.49
C LEU A 14 11.26 21.10 -25.56
N ALA A 15 12.38 21.53 -26.10
CA ALA A 15 13.33 20.75 -26.87
C ALA A 15 14.47 20.12 -26.06
N ALA A 16 15.20 19.27 -26.77
CA ALA A 16 16.37 18.50 -26.41
C ALA A 16 17.52 19.27 -25.72
N GLY A 17 18.24 18.55 -24.85
CA GLY A 17 19.60 18.89 -24.41
C GLY A 17 20.40 17.61 -24.15
N LEU A 18 21.42 17.36 -24.97
CA LEU A 18 22.29 16.18 -25.00
C LEU A 18 23.72 16.57 -24.61
N THR A 19 24.49 15.61 -24.07
CA THR A 19 25.98 15.52 -23.92
C THR A 19 26.58 16.24 -22.68
N LEU A 20 27.65 15.80 -22.02
CA LEU A 20 28.89 15.12 -22.46
C LEU A 20 29.50 14.19 -21.37
N THR A 21 30.20 13.16 -21.85
CA THR A 21 31.16 12.26 -21.18
C THR A 21 32.25 12.98 -20.37
N ALA A 22 32.51 12.51 -19.15
CA ALA A 22 33.79 12.72 -18.47
C ALA A 22 34.34 11.36 -18.00
N CYS A 23 35.41 10.92 -18.68
CA CYS A 23 36.27 9.81 -18.29
C CYS A 23 37.61 10.38 -17.82
N SER A 24 38.10 9.96 -16.67
CA SER A 24 39.54 9.98 -16.34
C SER A 24 39.84 8.89 -15.32
N SER A 25 40.70 7.99 -15.76
CA SER A 25 41.32 6.88 -15.03
C SER A 25 42.63 7.31 -14.34
N ASP A 26 43.20 6.38 -13.55
CA ASP A 26 44.57 6.19 -12.99
C ASP A 26 44.64 6.29 -11.45
N ASP A 27 45.31 5.40 -10.68
CA ASP A 27 45.91 4.06 -10.87
C ASP A 27 46.32 3.48 -9.48
N ALA A 28 46.62 2.17 -9.46
CA ALA A 28 47.35 1.37 -8.46
C ALA A 28 46.60 0.92 -7.18
N SER A 29 46.39 -0.38 -6.96
CA SER A 29 47.48 -1.36 -6.82
C SER A 29 47.09 -2.79 -7.26
N THR A 30 47.77 -3.25 -8.32
CA THR A 30 48.47 -4.53 -8.51
C THR A 30 47.94 -5.86 -7.93
N ALA A 31 47.77 -6.79 -8.88
CA ALA A 31 48.21 -8.21 -8.89
C ALA A 31 47.38 -9.24 -8.08
N VAL A 32 46.49 -9.99 -8.74
CA VAL A 32 46.66 -11.32 -9.39
C VAL A 32 46.86 -12.48 -8.41
N SER A 33 45.92 -13.44 -8.45
CA SER A 33 46.24 -14.85 -8.67
C SER A 33 45.00 -15.62 -9.14
N ASP A 34 45.19 -16.20 -10.33
CA ASP A 34 44.37 -17.14 -11.07
C ASP A 34 44.09 -18.47 -10.35
N ALA A 35 43.16 -19.20 -10.98
CA ALA A 35 43.12 -20.64 -11.17
C ALA A 35 42.21 -21.47 -10.24
N THR A 36 41.09 -21.89 -10.84
CA THR A 36 40.82 -23.30 -11.18
C THR A 36 40.95 -24.31 -10.04
N SER A 37 39.83 -24.93 -9.69
CA SER A 37 39.65 -26.38 -9.86
C SER A 37 38.26 -26.81 -9.40
N SER A 38 37.56 -27.45 -10.32
CA SER A 38 36.38 -28.27 -10.10
C SER A 38 36.64 -29.37 -9.06
N ALA A 39 35.61 -29.70 -8.28
CA ALA A 39 35.31 -31.10 -7.95
C ALA A 39 33.86 -31.20 -7.44
N ALA A 40 33.02 -31.84 -8.26
CA ALA A 40 31.78 -32.46 -7.82
C ALA A 40 32.06 -33.67 -6.93
N SER A 41 31.02 -34.11 -6.20
CA SER A 41 30.75 -35.46 -5.63
C SER A 41 30.41 -35.35 -4.14
N VAL A 42 29.49 -36.09 -3.52
CA VAL A 42 28.37 -36.98 -3.88
C VAL A 42 27.56 -37.18 -2.58
N ALA A 43 26.29 -37.54 -2.70
CA ALA A 43 25.37 -37.82 -1.59
C ALA A 43 25.77 -39.05 -0.73
N THR A 44 25.30 -39.08 0.53
CA THR A 44 24.89 -40.31 1.22
C THR A 44 23.97 -40.00 2.41
N SER A 45 22.99 -40.88 2.57
CA SER A 45 21.70 -40.72 3.24
C SER A 45 21.63 -41.22 4.69
N ALA A 46 20.53 -40.82 5.33
CA ALA A 46 19.57 -41.62 6.13
C ALA A 46 19.63 -41.64 7.67
N SER A 47 18.40 -41.83 8.21
CA SER A 47 17.95 -42.18 9.56
C SER A 47 17.69 -41.04 10.55
N GLU A 48 16.62 -41.00 11.34
CA GLU A 48 15.18 -41.31 11.24
C GLU A 48 14.53 -40.90 12.58
N ILE A 49 13.25 -40.54 12.54
CA ILE A 49 12.23 -40.52 13.63
C ILE A 49 12.61 -40.15 15.08
N ALA A 50 12.04 -39.04 15.56
CA ALA A 50 11.56 -38.94 16.94
C ALA A 50 10.20 -38.24 16.97
N THR A 51 9.20 -39.02 17.31
CA THR A 51 7.87 -38.62 17.77
C THR A 51 7.99 -37.67 18.96
N GLY A 52 7.32 -36.53 18.88
CA GLY A 52 6.99 -35.68 20.02
C GLY A 52 5.65 -35.03 19.75
N PRO A 53 4.54 -35.52 20.34
CA PRO A 53 3.26 -34.82 20.29
C PRO A 53 3.26 -33.82 21.44
N GLU A 54 3.32 -32.52 21.17
CA GLU A 54 2.87 -31.47 22.11
C GLU A 54 2.96 -30.12 21.40
N SER A 55 1.82 -29.63 20.95
CA SER A 55 1.59 -28.21 20.66
C SER A 55 0.17 -27.88 21.09
N GLU A 56 -0.13 -28.19 22.34
CA GLU A 56 -0.83 -27.23 23.17
C GLU A 56 0.25 -26.35 23.78
N GLU A 57 0.41 -25.15 23.25
CA GLU A 57 0.74 -23.98 24.05
C GLU A 57 0.07 -22.82 23.32
N ALA A 58 -1.05 -22.41 23.90
CA ALA A 58 -1.69 -21.14 23.64
C ALA A 58 -0.63 -20.05 23.73
N SER A 59 -0.17 -19.54 22.58
CA SER A 59 0.47 -18.22 22.55
C SER A 59 -0.63 -17.19 22.69
N THR A 60 -0.87 -16.90 23.96
CA THR A 60 -1.54 -15.72 24.48
C THR A 60 -0.92 -14.47 23.89
N SER A 61 -1.44 -14.01 22.75
CA SER A 61 -1.40 -12.60 22.42
C SER A 61 -2.53 -11.93 23.20
N THR A 62 -2.28 -11.73 24.49
CA THR A 62 -3.05 -10.80 25.32
C THR A 62 -3.09 -9.44 24.61
N PRO A 63 -4.28 -8.83 24.45
CA PRO A 63 -4.47 -7.63 23.63
C PRO A 63 -3.86 -6.42 24.33
N SER A 64 -2.97 -5.70 23.65
CA SER A 64 -2.62 -4.35 24.07
C SER A 64 -3.70 -3.40 23.58
N ALA A 65 -4.79 -3.35 24.34
CA ALA A 65 -5.64 -2.17 24.37
C ALA A 65 -4.81 -0.98 24.85
N GLY A 66 -4.72 0.07 24.03
CA GLY A 66 -4.37 1.42 24.50
C GLY A 66 -2.89 1.77 24.53
N ALA A 67 -2.25 1.84 23.36
CA ALA A 67 -1.21 2.83 23.14
C ALA A 67 -1.45 3.41 21.74
N GLY A 68 -2.23 4.50 21.69
CA GLY A 68 -2.35 5.29 20.48
C GLY A 68 -0.93 5.59 20.00
N THR A 69 -0.61 5.12 18.81
CA THR A 69 0.71 5.39 18.25
C THR A 69 0.53 6.60 17.36
N VAL A 70 1.42 7.58 17.50
CA VAL A 70 1.09 8.95 17.16
C VAL A 70 1.48 9.28 15.72
N VAL A 71 0.57 9.84 14.93
CA VAL A 71 0.76 10.18 13.50
C VAL A 71 0.85 11.70 13.34
N PRO A 72 1.69 12.27 12.44
CA PRO A 72 1.74 13.71 12.23
C PRO A 72 0.38 14.27 11.78
N GLY A 73 -0.17 15.24 12.51
CA GLY A 73 -1.38 15.96 12.15
C GLY A 73 -1.10 17.22 11.32
N PRO A 74 -2.16 17.90 10.81
CA PRO A 74 -2.04 18.92 9.77
C PRO A 74 -1.33 20.22 10.23
N ASP A 75 -1.19 20.42 11.54
CA ASP A 75 -0.52 21.59 12.14
C ASP A 75 0.74 21.21 12.96
N GLY A 76 1.17 19.94 12.90
CA GLY A 76 2.34 19.43 13.63
C GLY A 76 2.07 18.63 14.93
N PRO A 77 0.97 18.81 15.70
CA PRO A 77 0.66 17.90 16.80
C PRO A 77 0.46 16.49 16.29
N LEU A 78 0.94 15.53 17.06
CA LEU A 78 0.72 14.13 16.77
C LEU A 78 -0.73 13.73 17.12
N VAL A 79 -1.38 12.96 16.26
CA VAL A 79 -2.74 12.41 16.45
C VAL A 79 -2.63 11.00 17.01
N ASP A 80 -3.23 10.76 18.19
CA ASP A 80 -3.37 9.42 18.75
C ASP A 80 -4.34 8.60 17.90
N VAL A 81 -3.83 7.57 17.22
CA VAL A 81 -4.64 6.66 16.40
C VAL A 81 -4.40 5.21 16.79
N ASP A 82 -5.31 4.34 16.36
CA ASP A 82 -5.24 2.90 16.56
C ASP A 82 -3.86 2.35 16.11
N PRO A 83 -3.26 1.43 16.87
CA PRO A 83 -1.94 0.90 16.55
C PRO A 83 -1.90 0.21 15.17
N ALA A 84 -3.00 -0.36 14.68
CA ALA A 84 -3.05 -0.95 13.35
C ALA A 84 -2.93 0.13 12.26
N ILE A 85 -3.59 1.28 12.44
CA ILE A 85 -3.47 2.43 11.54
C ILE A 85 -2.03 2.94 11.53
N THR A 86 -1.42 3.08 12.71
CA THR A 86 -0.05 3.58 12.78
C THR A 86 0.96 2.60 12.18
N ALA A 87 0.82 1.31 12.46
CA ALA A 87 1.66 0.28 11.87
C ALA A 87 1.54 0.30 10.34
N LYS A 88 0.33 0.47 9.81
CA LYS A 88 0.09 0.59 8.37
C LYS A 88 0.75 1.85 7.78
N TYR A 89 0.60 2.98 8.45
CA TYR A 89 1.18 4.25 8.04
C TYR A 89 2.72 4.20 8.01
N VAL A 90 3.33 3.75 9.11
CA VAL A 90 4.79 3.58 9.22
C VAL A 90 5.31 2.56 8.21
N GLY A 91 4.60 1.44 8.03
CA GLY A 91 4.95 0.41 7.04
C GLY A 91 4.94 0.91 5.59
N ARG A 92 4.17 1.96 5.28
CA ARG A 92 4.15 2.63 3.97
C ARG A 92 5.23 3.71 3.81
N GLY A 93 6.00 4.01 4.85
CA GLY A 93 7.02 5.07 4.84
C GLY A 93 6.58 6.36 5.54
N GLY A 94 5.45 6.34 6.25
CA GLY A 94 4.97 7.47 7.07
C GLY A 94 4.83 8.77 6.27
N PRO A 95 5.31 9.92 6.77
CA PRO A 95 5.13 11.22 6.11
C PRO A 95 5.90 11.35 4.80
N ALA A 96 6.93 10.52 4.58
CA ALA A 96 7.65 10.47 3.31
C ALA A 96 6.92 9.65 2.23
N SER A 97 5.84 8.95 2.60
CA SER A 97 5.02 8.19 1.66
C SER A 97 4.09 9.10 0.85
N SER A 98 3.49 8.56 -0.21
CA SER A 98 2.45 9.27 -0.98
C SER A 98 1.19 9.57 -0.17
N LEU A 99 1.07 9.04 1.05
CA LEU A 99 -0.07 9.29 1.92
C LEU A 99 0.03 10.65 2.63
N GLY A 100 1.25 11.16 2.85
CA GLY A 100 1.49 12.45 3.52
C GLY A 100 1.11 12.46 5.00
N ASP A 101 0.73 13.63 5.48
CA ASP A 101 0.31 13.83 6.88
C ASP A 101 -1.18 13.51 7.09
N ALA A 102 -1.57 13.24 8.34
CA ALA A 102 -2.99 13.10 8.67
C ALA A 102 -3.68 14.47 8.54
N THR A 103 -4.85 14.51 7.92
CA THR A 103 -5.62 15.75 7.71
C THR A 103 -6.70 15.96 8.76
N GLY A 104 -6.89 14.99 9.65
CA GLY A 104 -7.89 15.05 10.71
C GLY A 104 -7.69 13.98 11.77
N PRO A 105 -8.53 13.98 12.82
CA PRO A 105 -8.47 12.99 13.87
C PRO A 105 -8.96 11.62 13.39
N GLN A 106 -8.73 10.59 14.20
CA GLN A 106 -9.40 9.31 14.06
C GLN A 106 -10.92 9.45 14.26
N ILE A 107 -11.68 8.86 13.36
CA ILE A 107 -13.15 8.88 13.35
C ILE A 107 -13.65 7.43 13.52
N PRO A 108 -14.53 7.14 14.49
CA PRO A 108 -15.19 5.84 14.58
C PRO A 108 -16.16 5.64 13.41
N VAL A 109 -16.08 4.50 12.74
CA VAL A 109 -16.93 4.13 11.59
C VAL A 109 -17.29 2.65 11.70
N GLY A 110 -18.58 2.32 11.80
CA GLY A 110 -19.01 0.93 12.06
C GLY A 110 -18.32 0.34 13.30
N ASP A 111 -17.78 -0.88 13.16
CA ASP A 111 -17.02 -1.58 14.20
C ASP A 111 -15.52 -1.22 14.22
N GLY A 112 -15.11 -0.15 13.52
CA GLY A 112 -13.72 0.21 13.32
C GLY A 112 -13.47 1.72 13.30
N PHE A 113 -12.36 2.11 12.70
CA PHE A 113 -11.92 3.49 12.65
C PHE A 113 -11.41 3.90 11.25
N SER A 114 -11.51 5.19 10.96
CA SER A 114 -10.89 5.81 9.79
C SER A 114 -10.06 7.01 10.21
N VAL A 115 -8.93 7.21 9.53
CA VAL A 115 -8.11 8.42 9.67
C VAL A 115 -7.84 8.95 8.27
N PRO A 116 -8.25 10.19 7.96
CA PRO A 116 -7.96 10.81 6.68
C PRO A 116 -6.53 11.34 6.65
N PHE A 117 -5.89 11.19 5.50
CA PHE A 117 -4.56 11.69 5.18
C PHE A 117 -4.62 12.46 3.85
N GLU A 118 -3.55 13.16 3.50
CA GLU A 118 -3.49 13.94 2.26
C GLU A 118 -3.68 13.07 1.01
N GLY A 119 -3.08 11.88 0.99
CA GLY A 119 -3.10 10.96 -0.15
C GLY A 119 -4.23 9.93 -0.14
N GLY A 120 -5.08 9.90 0.89
CA GLY A 120 -6.12 8.88 1.03
C GLY A 120 -6.58 8.69 2.47
N THR A 121 -7.28 7.60 2.75
CA THR A 121 -7.80 7.29 4.09
C THR A 121 -7.37 5.89 4.49
N ILE A 122 -6.84 5.75 5.71
CA ILE A 122 -6.61 4.44 6.31
C ILE A 122 -7.87 4.06 7.08
N PHE A 123 -8.42 2.90 6.76
CA PHE A 123 -9.52 2.27 7.48
C PHE A 123 -8.99 1.06 8.23
N THR A 124 -9.44 0.86 9.46
CA THR A 124 -9.15 -0.34 10.26
C THR A 124 -10.43 -0.92 10.83
N SER A 125 -10.49 -2.25 10.91
CA SER A 125 -11.51 -2.97 11.69
C SER A 125 -10.88 -4.17 12.40
N PRO A 126 -11.49 -4.69 13.47
CA PRO A 126 -11.03 -5.90 14.13
C PRO A 126 -10.97 -7.12 13.19
N GLU A 127 -11.87 -7.18 12.19
CA GLU A 127 -11.98 -8.32 11.28
C GLU A 127 -10.96 -8.27 10.13
N THR A 128 -10.72 -7.08 9.56
CA THR A 128 -9.89 -6.94 8.36
C THR A 128 -8.47 -6.45 8.65
N GLY A 129 -8.29 -5.67 9.72
CA GLY A 129 -7.07 -4.89 9.95
C GLY A 129 -7.04 -3.59 9.16
N ALA A 130 -5.86 -2.96 9.06
CA ALA A 130 -5.70 -1.64 8.48
C ALA A 130 -5.31 -1.64 6.99
N TYR A 131 -6.10 -0.96 6.16
CA TYR A 131 -5.86 -0.79 4.73
C TYR A 131 -6.07 0.63 4.24
N VAL A 132 -5.35 0.98 3.19
CA VAL A 132 -5.40 2.30 2.56
C VAL A 132 -6.31 2.24 1.34
N VAL A 133 -7.27 3.17 1.30
CA VAL A 133 -8.08 3.46 0.12
C VAL A 133 -7.80 4.89 -0.30
N GLN A 134 -7.52 5.11 -1.59
CA GLN A 134 -7.03 6.39 -2.09
C GLN A 134 -7.70 6.75 -3.43
N GLY A 135 -7.45 7.98 -3.89
CA GLY A 135 -7.87 8.46 -5.21
C GLY A 135 -9.36 8.31 -5.51
N GLU A 136 -9.67 7.89 -6.74
CA GLU A 136 -11.04 7.79 -7.22
C GLU A 136 -11.80 6.62 -6.59
N ILE A 137 -11.10 5.53 -6.23
CA ILE A 137 -11.72 4.42 -5.51
C ILE A 137 -12.22 4.89 -4.15
N LEU A 138 -11.47 5.74 -3.44
CA LEU A 138 -11.93 6.33 -2.18
C LEU A 138 -13.18 7.21 -2.37
N ARG A 139 -13.23 8.02 -3.45
CA ARG A 139 -14.41 8.84 -3.77
C ARG A 139 -15.64 7.94 -3.92
N VAL A 140 -15.56 6.97 -4.82
CA VAL A 140 -16.66 6.04 -5.12
C VAL A 140 -17.06 5.24 -3.88
N TYR A 141 -16.08 4.72 -3.13
CA TYR A 141 -16.32 3.99 -1.90
C TYR A 141 -17.09 4.82 -0.86
N THR A 142 -16.73 6.08 -0.70
CA THR A 142 -17.40 7.00 0.24
C THR A 142 -18.82 7.32 -0.22
N GLU A 143 -19.05 7.51 -1.53
CA GLU A 143 -20.39 7.69 -2.12
C GLU A 143 -21.29 6.46 -1.90
N GLN A 144 -20.71 5.26 -1.88
CA GLN A 144 -21.40 4.01 -1.56
C GLN A 144 -21.64 3.79 -0.06
N GLY A 145 -21.33 4.79 0.79
CA GLY A 145 -21.55 4.75 2.23
C GLY A 145 -20.35 4.25 3.04
N GLY A 146 -19.19 4.04 2.41
CA GLY A 146 -17.95 3.65 3.06
C GLY A 146 -18.05 2.34 3.86
N PRO A 147 -17.39 2.25 5.03
CA PRO A 147 -17.37 1.03 5.85
C PRO A 147 -18.74 0.56 6.35
N THR A 148 -19.71 1.48 6.45
CA THR A 148 -21.09 1.19 6.86
C THR A 148 -22.01 0.92 5.67
N GLY A 149 -21.51 1.05 4.45
CA GLY A 149 -22.24 0.82 3.21
C GLY A 149 -22.21 -0.62 2.72
N THR A 150 -22.66 -0.84 1.49
CA THR A 150 -22.78 -2.18 0.89
C THR A 150 -21.44 -2.91 0.78
N PHE A 151 -20.33 -2.18 0.59
CA PHE A 151 -19.01 -2.78 0.41
C PHE A 151 -18.33 -3.16 1.73
N GLY A 152 -18.73 -2.59 2.87
CA GLY A 152 -18.08 -2.86 4.15
C GLY A 152 -16.62 -2.37 4.20
N PHE A 153 -15.81 -2.92 5.11
CA PHE A 153 -14.40 -2.52 5.28
C PHE A 153 -13.49 -3.05 4.15
N PRO A 154 -12.39 -2.33 3.83
CA PRO A 154 -11.40 -2.84 2.90
C PRO A 154 -10.69 -4.08 3.46
N THR A 155 -10.34 -4.99 2.56
CA THR A 155 -9.59 -6.23 2.84
C THR A 155 -8.22 -6.24 2.17
N ASN A 156 -7.95 -5.29 1.28
CA ASN A 156 -6.64 -5.06 0.70
C ASN A 156 -6.36 -3.56 0.53
N ASP A 157 -5.10 -3.24 0.27
CA ASP A 157 -4.74 -1.95 -0.29
C ASP A 157 -5.06 -1.90 -1.78
N GLU A 158 -5.30 -0.70 -2.28
CA GLU A 158 -5.43 -0.45 -3.72
C GLU A 158 -4.26 -1.05 -4.52
N THR A 159 -4.60 -1.91 -5.47
CA THR A 159 -3.66 -2.68 -6.27
C THR A 159 -3.74 -2.22 -7.73
N PRO A 160 -2.60 -1.95 -8.39
CA PRO A 160 -2.61 -1.62 -9.81
C PRO A 160 -3.04 -2.82 -10.66
N ILE A 161 -3.90 -2.57 -11.64
CA ILE A 161 -4.34 -3.55 -12.63
C ILE A 161 -4.15 -2.99 -14.05
N LEU A 162 -4.52 -3.77 -15.07
CA LEU A 162 -4.42 -3.31 -16.44
C LEU A 162 -5.25 -2.03 -16.64
N ARG A 163 -4.55 -0.91 -16.87
CA ARG A 163 -5.13 0.40 -17.16
C ARG A 163 -5.98 0.97 -16.01
N GLY A 164 -5.65 0.66 -14.77
CA GLY A 164 -6.38 1.19 -13.63
C GLY A 164 -5.94 0.63 -12.29
N TRP A 165 -6.86 0.70 -11.34
CA TRP A 165 -6.66 0.22 -9.98
C TRP A 165 -7.89 -0.53 -9.49
N SER A 166 -7.68 -1.41 -8.51
CA SER A 166 -8.75 -2.17 -7.87
C SER A 166 -8.50 -2.28 -6.38
N SER A 167 -9.57 -2.24 -5.59
CA SER A 167 -9.53 -2.54 -4.17
C SER A 167 -10.68 -3.48 -3.80
N THR A 168 -10.39 -4.42 -2.90
CA THR A 168 -11.36 -5.39 -2.40
C THR A 168 -11.82 -5.01 -1.00
N PHE A 169 -13.09 -5.28 -0.75
CA PHE A 169 -13.80 -4.99 0.48
C PHE A 169 -14.56 -6.25 0.91
N THR A 170 -15.00 -6.31 2.18
CA THR A 170 -15.72 -7.49 2.71
C THR A 170 -17.00 -7.79 1.91
N GLY A 171 -17.66 -6.75 1.39
CA GLY A 171 -18.89 -6.82 0.61
C GLY A 171 -18.71 -6.69 -0.90
N GLY A 172 -17.50 -6.70 -1.45
CA GLY A 172 -17.30 -6.67 -2.91
C GLY A 172 -15.97 -6.10 -3.38
N THR A 173 -15.92 -5.71 -4.65
CA THR A 173 -14.74 -5.10 -5.29
C THR A 173 -15.14 -3.81 -5.99
N ILE A 174 -14.29 -2.79 -5.87
CA ILE A 174 -14.40 -1.55 -6.65
C ILE A 174 -13.18 -1.46 -7.56
N THR A 175 -13.44 -1.22 -8.84
CA THR A 175 -12.40 -1.08 -9.86
C THR A 175 -12.55 0.26 -10.57
N TRP A 176 -11.43 0.96 -10.76
CA TRP A 176 -11.36 2.19 -11.55
C TRP A 176 -10.41 1.97 -12.72
N THR A 177 -10.95 1.84 -13.93
CA THR A 177 -10.18 1.47 -15.13
C THR A 177 -10.49 2.34 -16.32
N ASN A 178 -9.49 2.52 -17.17
CA ASN A 178 -9.63 3.07 -18.50
C ASN A 178 -9.81 1.93 -19.50
N GLU A 179 -11.01 1.69 -20.03
CA GLU A 179 -11.26 0.58 -20.97
C GLU A 179 -11.15 0.99 -22.45
N SER A 180 -11.31 2.27 -22.81
CA SER A 180 -11.22 2.75 -24.21
C SER A 180 -10.89 4.24 -24.35
N GLY A 181 -10.06 4.78 -23.46
CA GLY A 181 -9.74 6.22 -23.40
C GLY A 181 -10.60 6.99 -22.41
N GLU A 182 -11.63 6.33 -21.86
CA GLU A 182 -12.49 6.86 -20.80
C GLU A 182 -12.29 6.02 -19.53
N PHE A 183 -12.15 6.71 -18.40
CA PHE A 183 -12.12 6.06 -17.09
C PHE A 183 -13.55 5.84 -16.59
N ALA A 184 -13.80 4.66 -16.01
CA ALA A 184 -15.07 4.31 -15.43
C ALA A 184 -14.89 3.50 -14.14
N GLU A 185 -15.82 3.69 -13.20
CA GLU A 185 -15.94 2.86 -12.01
C GLU A 185 -16.75 1.60 -12.33
N THR A 186 -16.30 0.46 -11.80
CA THR A 186 -17.04 -0.79 -11.82
C THR A 186 -17.24 -1.24 -10.38
N LEU A 187 -18.51 -1.44 -10.03
CA LEU A 187 -18.96 -1.88 -8.71
C LEU A 187 -19.39 -3.34 -8.80
N GLN A 188 -18.69 -4.23 -8.08
CA GLN A 188 -19.02 -5.65 -8.01
C GLN A 188 -19.30 -6.03 -6.56
N PRO A 189 -20.55 -5.91 -6.07
CA PRO A 189 -20.92 -6.39 -4.74
C PRO A 189 -20.91 -7.93 -4.68
N ASN A 190 -20.68 -8.47 -3.48
CA ASN A 190 -20.76 -9.91 -3.17
C ASN A 190 -22.21 -10.38 -2.94
#